data_AF-A0A176W7M1-F1
#
_entry.id   AF-A0A176W7M1-F1
#
_cell.length_a   1.000
_cell.length_b   1.000
_cell.length_c   1.000
_cell.angle_alpha   90.00
_cell.angle_beta   90.00
_cell.angle_gamma   90.00
#
_symmetry.space_group_name_H-M   'P 1'
#
loop_
_entity.id
_entity.type
_entity.pdbx_description
1 polymer ?
#
loop_
_entity_poly.entity_id
_entity_poly.type
_entity_poly.pdbx_seq_one_letter_code
_entity_poly.pdbx_strand_id
1 'polypeptide(L)'
;MLAELFTQACTVRIRGTQCQTRELSYGDKSPLLGWVSDMYSMAAKAQRNFSRVFSMGSKAMSGGGKGKKAVKVAVQNNLASKAGAVVYTGESVSHWQASSHRTQVAASSAQMLINHEEEYDVPEFVLPYEISEVHPLTAEFSDETYRWLARHHIDTQVGAQAWNKFMDEEIPGLAGHVYVDTQPKEFLWCCKYVALVVILDNVLDEPEVIEDPNKAATLILEINKVLMWFFSEDPHLRQYLKPLFNCVSADQRDDVVNSFSKSLAYAYTSSRSGLMSLKLQPISSAFRDLWLEYCESLPHECGLRMARYIQNYLLGCISETKNRKSQAFPTTLADYIPLRRQSVGMEPLIVVTDLFVKARQWPEIPNYVFYGPHMQRLLRALSDVTAWHNDVYSFPKEVLKRGDPHNLVFVISQEHGCSYMEAAIHAMEMINNRINDLETAAAYLQVEAPYSSQNAVAEYTRVCRQWVTGSHQWHQKSNRYNEDHRII
;
A
#
# COMPACT_ATOMS: atom_id res chain seq x y z
N MET A 1 -1.22 6.94 -32.82
CA MET A 1 -1.33 8.05 -31.83
C MET A 1 -0.69 7.76 -30.48
N LEU A 2 -1.24 6.95 -29.55
CA LEU A 2 -0.56 6.66 -28.25
C LEU A 2 0.79 5.91 -28.42
N ALA A 3 0.93 5.01 -29.40
CA ALA A 3 2.18 4.28 -29.65
C ALA A 3 3.28 5.13 -30.35
N GLU A 4 2.90 6.15 -31.13
CA GLU A 4 3.84 6.98 -31.89
C GLU A 4 4.52 8.04 -31.01
N LEU A 5 3.85 8.52 -29.96
CA LEU A 5 4.41 9.49 -29.01
C LEU A 5 5.49 8.88 -28.09
N PHE A 6 5.41 7.59 -27.76
CA PHE A 6 6.43 6.93 -26.93
C PHE A 6 7.69 6.53 -27.71
N THR A 7 7.61 6.40 -29.04
CA THR A 7 8.74 5.99 -29.87
C THR A 7 9.72 7.14 -30.11
N GLN A 8 9.25 8.40 -30.08
CA GLN A 8 10.12 9.58 -30.30
C GLN A 8 11.02 9.94 -29.11
N ALA A 9 10.77 9.40 -27.91
CA ALA A 9 11.63 9.62 -26.74
C ALA A 9 12.91 8.74 -26.75
N CYS A 10 12.95 7.68 -27.55
CA CYS A 10 14.09 6.74 -27.59
C CYS A 10 15.21 7.14 -28.57
N THR A 11 15.07 8.22 -29.34
CA THR A 11 15.95 8.47 -30.51
C THR A 11 16.90 9.67 -30.35
N VAL A 12 17.38 9.96 -29.13
CA VAL A 12 18.43 10.97 -28.94
C VAL A 12 19.65 10.37 -28.23
N ARG A 13 20.63 10.02 -29.09
CA ARG A 13 22.08 9.84 -28.86
C ARG A 13 22.60 8.47 -28.39
N ILE A 14 22.88 7.60 -29.36
CA ILE A 14 24.10 6.79 -29.37
C ILE A 14 25.16 7.59 -30.12
N ARG A 15 26.12 8.19 -29.41
CA ARG A 15 27.40 8.60 -29.98
C ARG A 15 28.48 7.74 -29.34
N GLY A 16 29.06 6.85 -30.14
CA GLY A 16 30.28 6.14 -29.79
C GLY A 16 30.22 4.64 -30.01
N THR A 17 30.05 4.19 -31.26
CA THR A 17 30.76 3.06 -31.88
C THR A 17 30.23 2.86 -33.30
N GLN A 18 31.14 2.83 -34.28
CA GLN A 18 30.81 2.49 -35.68
C GLN A 18 30.22 1.08 -35.74
N CYS A 19 29.07 0.93 -36.40
CA CYS A 19 28.70 -0.35 -37.00
C CYS A 19 27.93 -0.09 -38.30
N GLN A 20 28.32 -0.83 -39.34
CA GLN A 20 27.92 -0.64 -40.73
C GLN A 20 26.42 -0.84 -40.94
N THR A 21 25.80 0.06 -41.71
CA THR A 21 24.43 -0.04 -42.21
C THR A 21 24.34 -1.11 -43.29
N ARG A 22 23.42 -2.07 -43.11
CA ARG A 22 22.80 -2.82 -44.22
C ARG A 22 21.33 -2.41 -44.27
N GLU A 23 20.95 -1.74 -45.34
CA GLU A 23 19.54 -1.46 -45.66
C GLU A 23 18.82 -2.77 -45.97
N LEU A 24 17.67 -2.99 -45.33
CA LEU A 24 16.65 -3.95 -45.78
C LEU A 24 15.37 -3.15 -46.02
N SER A 25 14.93 -3.15 -47.27
CA SER A 25 13.68 -2.53 -47.71
C SER A 25 12.48 -3.29 -47.13
N TYR A 26 11.54 -2.55 -46.54
CA TYR A 26 10.24 -3.09 -46.13
C TYR A 26 9.20 -2.78 -47.21
N GLY A 27 8.62 -3.84 -47.78
CA GLY A 27 7.39 -3.79 -48.56
C GLY A 27 6.17 -3.98 -47.64
N ASP A 28 5.11 -3.24 -47.94
CA ASP A 28 3.80 -3.19 -47.30
C ASP A 28 3.27 -4.52 -46.73
N LYS A 29 3.07 -4.59 -45.40
CA LYS A 29 1.95 -5.31 -44.74
C LYS A 29 1.58 -4.68 -43.38
N SER A 30 0.27 -4.49 -43.20
CA SER A 30 -0.52 -4.05 -42.02
C SER A 30 0.10 -4.12 -40.60
N PRO A 31 -0.04 -3.08 -39.74
CA PRO A 31 0.62 -2.99 -38.43
C PRO A 31 -0.04 -3.75 -37.26
N LEU A 32 -1.14 -4.49 -37.44
CA LEU A 32 -1.87 -5.11 -36.32
C LEU A 32 -1.39 -6.51 -35.90
N LEU A 33 -0.39 -7.09 -36.57
CA LEU A 33 0.10 -8.46 -36.27
C LEU A 33 1.57 -8.54 -35.81
N GLY A 34 2.28 -7.42 -35.71
CA GLY A 34 3.69 -7.40 -35.28
C GLY A 34 3.90 -7.67 -33.79
N TRP A 35 2.95 -7.32 -32.92
CA TRP A 35 3.14 -7.38 -31.46
C TRP A 35 2.91 -8.76 -30.82
N VAL A 36 2.17 -9.66 -31.49
CA VAL A 36 1.94 -11.03 -30.97
C VAL A 36 3.06 -11.99 -31.41
N SER A 37 3.64 -11.78 -32.60
CA SER A 37 4.72 -12.63 -33.12
C SER A 37 6.03 -12.46 -32.34
N ASP A 38 6.35 -11.24 -31.89
CA ASP A 38 7.61 -10.97 -31.17
C ASP A 38 7.59 -11.49 -29.72
N MET A 39 6.44 -11.46 -29.04
CA MET A 39 6.28 -12.12 -27.73
C MET A 39 6.39 -13.65 -27.82
N TYR A 40 5.82 -14.28 -28.86
CA TYR A 40 5.93 -15.73 -29.06
C TYR A 40 7.34 -16.16 -29.49
N SER A 41 8.06 -15.34 -30.27
CA SER A 41 9.45 -15.60 -30.68
C SER A 41 10.43 -15.48 -29.51
N MET A 42 10.20 -14.54 -28.59
CA MET A 42 11.00 -14.39 -27.36
C MET A 42 10.70 -15.48 -26.33
N ALA A 43 9.44 -15.89 -26.16
CA ALA A 43 9.07 -17.04 -25.33
C ALA A 43 9.64 -18.35 -25.89
N ALA A 44 9.60 -18.56 -27.22
CA ALA A 44 10.18 -19.74 -27.87
C ALA A 44 11.72 -19.77 -27.81
N LYS A 45 12.40 -18.61 -27.80
CA LYS A 45 13.86 -18.52 -27.57
C LYS A 45 14.24 -18.74 -26.09
N ALA A 46 13.43 -18.27 -25.14
CA ALA A 46 13.62 -18.54 -23.72
C ALA A 46 13.41 -20.03 -23.39
N GLN A 47 12.42 -20.68 -24.00
CA GLN A 47 12.11 -22.10 -23.82
C GLN A 47 13.14 -23.04 -24.49
N ARG A 48 13.79 -22.62 -25.59
CA ARG A 48 14.93 -23.34 -26.21
C ARG A 48 16.25 -23.19 -25.43
N ASN A 49 16.43 -22.11 -24.67
CA ASN A 49 17.60 -21.95 -23.80
C ASN A 49 17.45 -22.65 -22.45
N PHE A 50 16.22 -22.77 -21.91
CA PHE A 50 15.93 -23.58 -20.72
C PHE A 50 16.09 -25.09 -20.95
N SER A 51 15.82 -25.59 -22.15
CA SER A 51 15.96 -27.02 -22.49
C SER A 51 17.39 -27.49 -22.78
N ARG A 52 18.34 -26.56 -23.00
CA ARG A 52 19.77 -26.87 -23.13
C ARG A 52 20.50 -26.96 -21.80
N VAL A 53 20.03 -26.26 -20.78
CA VAL A 53 20.64 -26.28 -19.43
C VAL A 53 20.24 -27.55 -18.65
N PHE A 54 19.10 -28.17 -18.95
CA PHE A 54 18.67 -29.44 -18.33
C PHE A 54 19.05 -30.71 -19.10
N SER A 55 19.80 -30.64 -20.21
CA SER A 55 20.33 -31.84 -20.88
C SER A 55 21.82 -32.12 -20.62
N MET A 56 22.53 -31.23 -19.92
CA MET A 56 23.93 -31.44 -19.50
C MET A 56 24.08 -31.97 -18.07
N GLY A 57 22.98 -32.29 -17.37
CA GLY A 57 23.00 -32.95 -16.05
C GLY A 57 22.65 -34.44 -16.04
N SER A 58 22.26 -35.02 -17.19
CA SER A 58 21.61 -36.35 -17.23
C SER A 58 22.47 -37.47 -17.83
N LYS A 59 23.80 -37.30 -17.88
CA LYS A 59 24.73 -38.32 -18.41
C LYS A 59 25.84 -38.76 -17.45
N ALA A 60 25.72 -38.45 -16.16
CA ALA A 60 26.56 -39.02 -15.14
C ALA A 60 25.69 -39.43 -13.94
N MET A 61 25.05 -40.59 -14.04
CA MET A 61 24.74 -41.52 -12.94
C MET A 61 23.79 -42.62 -13.45
N SER A 62 24.33 -43.57 -14.21
CA SER A 62 23.75 -44.90 -14.38
C SER A 62 24.83 -45.94 -14.07
N GLY A 63 25.06 -46.14 -12.77
CA GLY A 63 25.91 -47.20 -12.24
C GLY A 63 25.28 -47.71 -10.95
N GLY A 64 24.77 -48.94 -10.99
CA GLY A 64 23.98 -49.54 -9.91
C GLY A 64 24.78 -49.80 -8.62
N GLY A 65 24.06 -49.99 -7.52
CA GLY A 65 24.67 -50.44 -6.27
C GLY A 65 23.70 -50.36 -5.09
N LYS A 66 23.28 -51.53 -4.60
CA LYS A 66 22.44 -51.75 -3.40
C LYS A 66 23.07 -51.15 -2.14
N GLY A 67 22.27 -50.58 -1.23
CA GLY A 67 22.71 -50.35 0.16
C GLY A 67 21.84 -49.40 0.99
N LYS A 68 21.07 -49.96 1.93
CA LYS A 68 20.32 -49.25 2.98
C LYS A 68 21.26 -48.43 3.88
N LYS A 69 20.87 -47.20 4.25
CA LYS A 69 20.85 -46.68 5.63
C LYS A 69 20.22 -45.27 5.66
N ALA A 70 19.02 -45.18 6.22
CA ALA A 70 18.41 -43.91 6.62
C ALA A 70 19.15 -43.39 7.86
N VAL A 71 19.74 -42.19 7.76
CA VAL A 71 20.26 -41.46 8.91
C VAL A 71 19.12 -40.62 9.46
N LYS A 72 18.51 -41.08 10.55
CA LYS A 72 17.65 -40.24 11.40
C LYS A 72 18.56 -39.26 12.15
N VAL A 73 18.52 -37.99 11.78
CA VAL A 73 19.01 -36.90 12.63
C VAL A 73 17.87 -36.54 13.57
N ALA A 74 18.01 -36.90 14.84
CA ALA A 74 17.11 -36.46 15.90
C ALA A 74 17.44 -35.00 16.24
N VAL A 75 16.52 -34.08 15.94
CA VAL A 75 16.55 -32.72 16.46
C VAL A 75 15.96 -32.77 17.86
N GLN A 76 16.80 -32.65 18.88
CA GLN A 76 16.36 -32.43 20.26
C GLN A 76 15.82 -30.99 20.37
N ASN A 77 14.51 -30.87 20.50
CA ASN A 77 13.84 -29.64 20.93
C ASN A 77 14.16 -29.39 22.42
N ASN A 78 15.08 -28.47 22.70
CA ASN A 78 15.19 -27.84 24.00
C ASN A 78 14.47 -26.48 23.97
N LEU A 79 13.14 -26.52 24.08
CA LEU A 79 12.35 -25.37 24.49
C LEU A 79 12.19 -25.45 26.01
N ALA A 80 13.06 -24.73 26.71
CA ALA A 80 12.93 -24.48 28.14
C ALA A 80 13.40 -23.06 28.45
N SER A 81 12.52 -22.08 28.26
CA SER A 81 12.47 -20.91 29.13
C SER A 81 11.00 -20.52 29.33
N LYS A 82 10.62 -20.45 30.59
CA LYS A 82 9.29 -20.11 31.09
C LYS A 82 9.03 -18.62 30.89
N ALA A 83 8.09 -18.29 30.01
CA ALA A 83 7.15 -17.18 30.14
C ALA A 83 6.06 -17.34 29.06
N GLY A 84 4.84 -17.69 29.50
CA GLY A 84 3.57 -17.58 28.77
C GLY A 84 3.56 -17.73 27.24
N ALA A 85 3.85 -18.92 26.71
CA ALA A 85 3.42 -19.26 25.35
C ALA A 85 1.91 -19.53 25.39
N VAL A 86 1.09 -18.54 25.02
CA VAL A 86 -0.33 -18.77 24.72
C VAL A 86 -0.38 -19.48 23.37
N VAL A 87 -0.50 -20.80 23.39
CA VAL A 87 -0.85 -21.58 22.21
C VAL A 87 -2.34 -21.33 21.98
N TYR A 88 -2.68 -20.43 21.04
CA TYR A 88 -4.04 -20.38 20.48
C TYR A 88 -4.25 -21.66 19.68
N THR A 89 -4.81 -22.69 20.32
CA THR A 89 -5.49 -23.75 19.60
C THR A 89 -6.81 -23.17 19.10
N GLY A 90 -6.76 -22.47 17.97
CA GLY A 90 -7.97 -22.15 17.23
C GLY A 90 -8.62 -23.47 16.81
N GLU A 91 -9.58 -23.96 17.59
CA GLU A 91 -10.62 -24.79 17.02
C GLU A 91 -11.27 -23.93 15.95
N SER A 92 -11.00 -24.24 14.69
CA SER A 92 -11.70 -23.62 13.58
C SER A 92 -13.17 -23.98 13.73
N VAL A 93 -13.99 -23.07 14.24
CA VAL A 93 -15.44 -23.18 14.16
C VAL A 93 -15.82 -22.88 12.71
N SER A 94 -15.56 -23.84 11.82
CA SER A 94 -15.99 -23.83 10.43
C SER A 94 -17.46 -24.26 10.32
N HIS A 95 -18.33 -23.55 11.05
CA HIS A 95 -19.77 -23.76 11.05
C HIS A 95 -20.56 -22.48 10.79
N TRP A 96 -20.03 -21.56 9.98
CA TRP A 96 -20.86 -20.57 9.30
C TRP A 96 -21.20 -21.11 7.90
N GLN A 97 -22.24 -21.94 7.83
CA GLN A 97 -22.90 -22.20 6.56
C GLN A 97 -23.56 -20.88 6.14
N ALA A 98 -22.99 -20.21 5.14
CA ALA A 98 -23.64 -19.10 4.47
C ALA A 98 -25.01 -19.58 3.99
N SER A 99 -26.07 -19.20 4.70
CA SER A 99 -27.41 -19.24 4.14
C SER A 99 -27.44 -18.16 3.07
N SER A 100 -26.99 -18.50 1.86
CA SER A 100 -27.04 -17.60 0.71
C SER A 100 -28.51 -17.43 0.31
N HIS A 101 -29.26 -16.64 1.08
CA HIS A 101 -30.44 -15.98 0.56
C HIS A 101 -29.89 -14.92 -0.37
N ARG A 102 -29.69 -15.33 -1.62
CA ARG A 102 -29.32 -14.46 -2.72
C ARG A 102 -30.54 -13.60 -3.01
N THR A 103 -30.84 -12.65 -2.14
CA THR A 103 -31.76 -11.58 -2.44
C THR A 103 -31.03 -10.76 -3.48
N GLN A 104 -31.34 -10.97 -4.76
CA GLN A 104 -31.07 -9.99 -5.80
C GLN A 104 -31.85 -8.73 -5.44
N VAL A 105 -31.34 -7.96 -4.47
CA VAL A 105 -31.82 -6.60 -4.25
C VAL A 105 -31.26 -5.83 -5.44
N ALA A 106 -32.14 -5.59 -6.41
CA ALA A 106 -31.83 -4.81 -7.59
C ALA A 106 -31.31 -3.44 -7.14
N ALA A 107 -30.02 -3.17 -7.34
CA ALA A 107 -29.35 -1.86 -7.26
C ALA A 107 -30.08 -0.80 -6.42
N SER A 108 -30.37 -1.11 -5.15
CA SER A 108 -30.69 -0.08 -4.18
C SER A 108 -29.38 0.60 -3.84
N SER A 109 -29.37 1.92 -3.77
CA SER A 109 -28.17 2.64 -3.29
C SER A 109 -27.79 2.07 -1.93
N ALA A 110 -26.49 1.96 -1.63
CA ALA A 110 -26.01 1.49 -0.34
C ALA A 110 -26.71 2.16 0.84
N GLN A 111 -27.03 3.45 0.68
CA GLN A 111 -27.74 4.26 1.65
C GLN A 111 -29.14 3.73 2.03
N MET A 112 -29.80 2.98 1.14
CA MET A 112 -31.07 2.31 1.45
C MET A 112 -30.89 1.00 2.22
N LEU A 113 -29.68 0.44 2.23
CA LEU A 113 -29.34 -0.81 2.93
C LEU A 113 -28.80 -0.54 4.34
N ILE A 114 -28.42 0.70 4.64
CA ILE A 114 -27.89 1.08 5.96
C ILE A 114 -29.04 1.20 6.95
N ASN A 115 -29.10 0.26 7.89
CA ASN A 115 -29.98 0.34 9.05
C ASN A 115 -29.42 1.33 10.09
N HIS A 116 -29.92 2.57 10.10
CA HIS A 116 -29.48 3.61 11.05
C HIS A 116 -29.98 3.41 12.49
N GLU A 117 -30.95 2.51 12.70
CA GLU A 117 -31.53 2.24 14.04
C GLU A 117 -30.82 1.11 14.78
N GLU A 118 -29.93 0.38 14.10
CA GLU A 118 -29.20 -0.73 14.70
C GLU A 118 -28.12 -0.24 15.65
N GLU A 119 -28.16 -0.72 16.89
CA GLU A 119 -27.11 -0.43 17.86
C GLU A 119 -25.78 -1.08 17.43
N TYR A 120 -24.70 -0.33 17.60
CA TYR A 120 -23.35 -0.77 17.30
C TYR A 120 -22.39 -0.31 18.38
N ASP A 121 -21.64 -1.24 18.91
CA ASP A 121 -20.53 -1.03 19.82
C ASP A 121 -19.28 -1.69 19.25
N VAL A 122 -18.11 -1.14 19.59
CA VAL A 122 -16.84 -1.71 19.14
C VAL A 122 -16.50 -2.92 20.03
N PRO A 123 -16.32 -4.13 19.46
CA PRO A 123 -15.92 -5.28 20.27
C PRO A 123 -14.56 -5.08 20.91
N GLU A 124 -14.40 -5.54 22.16
CA GLU A 124 -13.08 -5.59 22.80
C GLU A 124 -12.08 -6.41 21.95
N PHE A 125 -10.88 -5.87 21.77
CA PHE A 125 -9.78 -6.54 21.08
C PHE A 125 -8.61 -6.76 22.04
N VAL A 126 -8.25 -8.03 22.23
CA VAL A 126 -7.12 -8.40 23.08
C VAL A 126 -5.82 -8.28 22.30
N LEU A 127 -5.05 -7.25 22.64
CA LEU A 127 -3.74 -7.00 22.03
C LEU A 127 -2.77 -8.17 22.27
N PRO A 128 -2.18 -8.75 21.21
CA PRO A 128 -1.26 -9.89 21.35
C PRO A 128 0.19 -9.46 21.66
N TYR A 129 0.50 -8.16 21.61
CA TYR A 129 1.83 -7.62 21.85
C TYR A 129 1.83 -6.62 23.00
N GLU A 130 3.01 -6.41 23.58
CA GLU A 130 3.21 -5.45 24.66
C GLU A 130 2.79 -4.03 24.25
N ILE A 131 2.10 -3.38 25.17
CA ILE A 131 1.75 -1.97 25.07
C ILE A 131 2.97 -1.13 25.44
N SER A 132 3.34 -0.21 24.54
CA SER A 132 4.40 0.78 24.79
C SER A 132 3.81 2.14 25.15
N GLU A 133 4.59 2.95 25.87
CA GLU A 133 4.28 4.37 26.02
C GLU A 133 4.45 5.11 24.69
N VAL A 134 3.71 6.21 24.52
CA VAL A 134 3.80 7.07 23.34
C VAL A 134 5.20 7.67 23.24
N HIS A 135 5.70 7.84 22.01
CA HIS A 135 6.99 8.49 21.77
C HIS A 135 7.09 9.85 22.51
N PRO A 136 8.17 10.13 23.25
CA PRO A 136 8.25 11.31 24.12
C PRO A 136 8.17 12.66 23.37
N LEU A 137 8.51 12.68 22.08
CA LEU A 137 8.45 13.87 21.23
C LEU A 137 7.11 14.05 20.47
N THR A 138 6.08 13.24 20.77
CA THR A 138 4.82 13.29 20.01
C THR A 138 4.19 14.67 20.01
N ALA A 139 4.07 15.34 21.16
CA ALA A 139 3.47 16.67 21.22
C ALA A 139 4.26 17.71 20.40
N GLU A 140 5.59 17.76 20.59
CA GLU A 140 6.47 18.67 19.87
C GLU A 140 6.40 18.47 18.34
N PHE A 141 6.40 17.21 17.90
CA PHE A 141 6.41 16.88 16.48
C PHE A 141 5.03 16.93 15.84
N SER A 142 3.94 16.83 16.62
CA SER A 142 2.61 17.23 16.15
C SER A 142 2.60 18.71 15.77
N ASP A 143 3.09 19.59 16.65
CA ASP A 143 3.15 21.03 16.38
C ASP A 143 4.04 21.37 15.17
N GLU A 144 5.21 20.73 15.06
CA GLU A 144 6.09 20.92 13.88
C GLU A 144 5.42 20.41 12.61
N THR A 145 4.69 19.30 12.68
CA THR A 145 3.97 18.74 11.54
C THR A 145 2.89 19.69 11.04
N TYR A 146 2.07 20.25 11.93
CA TYR A 146 1.04 21.22 11.54
C TYR A 146 1.63 22.52 11.01
N ARG A 147 2.70 23.03 11.63
CA ARG A 147 3.45 24.18 11.10
C ARG A 147 4.04 23.91 9.71
N TRP A 148 4.53 22.70 9.48
CA TRP A 148 5.03 22.27 8.18
C TRP A 148 3.92 22.21 7.11
N LEU A 149 2.76 21.60 7.42
CA LEU A 149 1.61 21.58 6.50
C LEU A 149 1.11 23.00 6.15
N ALA A 150 1.03 23.89 7.14
CA ALA A 150 0.63 25.29 6.92
C ALA A 150 1.65 26.07 6.06
N ARG A 151 2.96 25.80 6.17
CA ARG A 151 3.98 26.38 5.25
C ARG A 151 3.74 26.00 3.79
N HIS A 152 3.08 24.87 3.52
CA HIS A 152 2.68 24.46 2.18
C HIS A 152 1.32 25.02 1.75
N HIS A 153 0.63 25.79 2.60
CA HIS A 153 -0.70 26.37 2.39
C HIS A 153 -1.85 25.35 2.37
N ILE A 154 -1.69 24.22 3.05
CA ILE A 154 -2.73 23.19 3.14
C ILE A 154 -3.90 23.65 4.02
N ASP A 155 -3.60 24.37 5.10
CA ASP A 155 -4.59 25.06 5.96
C ASP A 155 -5.53 25.96 5.14
N THR A 156 -4.98 26.69 4.17
CA THR A 156 -5.75 27.55 3.27
C THR A 156 -6.49 26.73 2.21
N GLN A 157 -5.89 25.64 1.72
CA GLN A 157 -6.50 24.76 0.71
C GLN A 157 -7.79 24.10 1.23
N VAL A 158 -7.76 23.55 2.45
CA VAL A 158 -8.90 22.84 3.04
C VAL A 158 -9.88 23.78 3.74
N GLY A 159 -9.44 25.01 4.08
CA GLY A 159 -10.24 25.99 4.78
C GLY A 159 -10.23 25.81 6.30
N ALA A 160 -10.50 26.90 7.02
CA ALA A 160 -10.31 26.97 8.48
C ALA A 160 -11.09 25.92 9.28
N GLN A 161 -12.32 25.60 8.86
CA GLN A 161 -13.16 24.62 9.57
C GLN A 161 -12.58 23.19 9.46
N ALA A 162 -12.27 22.74 8.24
CA ALA A 162 -11.67 21.43 8.02
C ALA A 162 -10.26 21.35 8.64
N TRP A 163 -9.51 22.44 8.58
CA TRP A 163 -8.18 22.53 9.20
C TRP A 163 -8.23 22.38 10.73
N ASN A 164 -9.13 23.10 11.41
CA ASN A 164 -9.29 22.99 12.87
C ASN A 164 -9.70 21.58 13.27
N LYS A 165 -10.69 21.00 12.57
CA LYS A 165 -11.10 19.61 12.80
C LYS A 165 -9.93 18.64 12.63
N PHE A 166 -9.14 18.79 11.57
CA PHE A 166 -7.98 17.94 11.32
C PHE A 166 -6.93 18.02 12.44
N MET A 167 -6.71 19.21 13.01
CA MET A 167 -5.80 19.36 14.16
C MET A 167 -6.36 18.71 15.44
N ASP A 168 -7.67 18.84 15.69
CA ASP A 168 -8.36 18.27 16.85
C ASP A 168 -8.37 16.74 16.86
N GLU A 169 -8.21 16.10 15.68
CA GLU A 169 -8.08 14.64 15.54
C GLU A 169 -6.70 14.11 15.98
N GLU A 170 -5.72 14.99 16.23
CA GLU A 170 -4.36 14.67 16.71
C GLU A 170 -3.68 13.58 15.87
N ILE A 171 -3.80 13.68 14.55
CA ILE A 171 -3.33 12.65 13.60
C ILE A 171 -1.86 12.23 13.80
N PRO A 172 -0.88 13.13 14.03
CA PRO A 172 0.51 12.72 14.27
C PRO A 172 0.68 11.87 15.54
N GLY A 173 -0.29 11.88 16.46
CA GLY A 173 -0.36 11.00 17.62
C GLY A 173 -0.35 9.51 17.26
N LEU A 174 -0.91 9.13 16.10
CA LEU A 174 -0.84 7.75 15.59
C LEU A 174 0.62 7.31 15.40
N ALA A 175 1.45 8.16 14.78
CA ALA A 175 2.87 7.89 14.65
C ALA A 175 3.54 7.74 16.02
N GLY A 176 3.12 8.55 17.00
CA GLY A 176 3.57 8.48 18.39
C GLY A 176 3.34 7.13 19.07
N HIS A 177 2.20 6.49 18.80
CA HIS A 177 1.87 5.16 19.33
C HIS A 177 2.59 4.02 18.63
N VAL A 178 3.00 4.22 17.38
CA VAL A 178 3.64 3.17 16.57
C VAL A 178 5.16 3.22 16.66
N TYR A 179 5.77 4.39 16.49
CA TYR A 179 7.21 4.56 16.33
C TYR A 179 7.91 5.00 17.62
N VAL A 180 7.60 4.31 18.73
CA VAL A 180 7.90 4.73 20.11
C VAL A 180 9.39 4.88 20.46
N ASP A 181 10.28 4.20 19.72
CA ASP A 181 11.73 4.18 19.95
C ASP A 181 12.54 4.66 18.73
N THR A 182 11.86 5.28 17.77
CA THR A 182 12.47 5.80 16.54
C THR A 182 13.27 7.07 16.84
N GLN A 183 14.39 7.24 16.14
CA GLN A 183 15.22 8.45 16.32
C GLN A 183 14.45 9.72 15.89
N PRO A 184 14.72 10.89 16.50
CA PRO A 184 13.91 12.09 16.29
C PRO A 184 13.72 12.49 14.82
N LYS A 185 14.76 12.39 14.00
CA LYS A 185 14.65 12.76 12.57
C LYS A 185 13.64 11.87 11.84
N GLU A 186 13.80 10.56 11.94
CA GLU A 186 12.94 9.59 11.30
C GLU A 186 11.52 9.58 11.90
N PHE A 187 11.38 9.86 13.19
CA PHE A 187 10.09 10.00 13.87
C PHE A 187 9.31 11.21 13.33
N LEU A 188 9.95 12.38 13.18
CA LEU A 188 9.32 13.56 12.58
C LEU A 188 8.87 13.30 11.14
N TRP A 189 9.66 12.56 10.36
CA TRP A 189 9.26 12.15 9.01
C TRP A 189 7.97 11.32 9.04
N CYS A 190 7.87 10.37 9.97
CA CYS A 190 6.67 9.55 10.14
C CYS A 190 5.44 10.37 10.56
N CYS A 191 5.58 11.31 11.50
CA CYS A 191 4.52 12.24 11.89
C CYS A 191 3.98 13.03 10.69
N LYS A 192 4.89 13.61 9.90
CA LYS A 192 4.53 14.37 8.69
C LYS A 192 3.86 13.51 7.63
N TYR A 193 4.37 12.31 7.39
CA TYR A 193 3.83 11.42 6.37
C TYR A 193 2.44 10.90 6.74
N VAL A 194 2.22 10.47 7.99
CA VAL A 194 0.89 10.06 8.48
C VAL A 194 -0.11 11.21 8.34
N ALA A 195 0.24 12.42 8.77
CA ALA A 195 -0.62 13.59 8.63
C ALA A 195 -0.92 13.92 7.16
N LEU A 196 0.07 13.83 6.28
CA LEU A 196 -0.09 14.09 4.85
C LEU A 196 -1.02 13.07 4.17
N VAL A 197 -0.92 11.79 4.52
CA VAL A 197 -1.77 10.73 3.97
C VAL A 197 -3.22 10.95 4.41
N VAL A 198 -3.46 11.24 5.69
CA VAL A 198 -4.83 11.46 6.20
C VAL A 198 -5.46 12.73 5.64
N ILE A 199 -4.70 13.83 5.47
CA ILE A 199 -5.28 15.05 4.88
C ILE A 199 -5.53 14.89 3.38
N LEU A 200 -4.70 14.12 2.67
CA LEU A 200 -4.96 13.74 1.27
C LEU A 200 -6.26 12.93 1.17
N ASP A 201 -6.43 11.93 2.03
CA ASP A 201 -7.64 11.10 2.10
C ASP A 201 -8.90 11.96 2.35
N ASN A 202 -8.86 12.81 3.39
CA ASN A 202 -9.95 13.75 3.68
C ASN A 202 -10.30 14.64 2.47
N VAL A 203 -9.31 15.15 1.72
CA VAL A 203 -9.55 15.97 0.52
C VAL A 203 -10.17 15.17 -0.62
N LEU A 204 -9.76 13.91 -0.82
CA LEU A 204 -10.33 13.04 -1.84
C LEU A 204 -11.77 12.61 -1.53
N ASP A 205 -12.16 12.69 -0.26
CA ASP A 205 -13.51 12.41 0.24
C ASP A 205 -14.45 13.62 0.24
N GLU A 206 -13.96 14.82 -0.06
CA GLU A 206 -14.82 16.00 -0.12
C GLU A 206 -15.84 15.87 -1.26
N PRO A 207 -17.13 16.21 -1.04
CA PRO A 207 -18.17 16.10 -2.07
C PRO A 207 -17.80 16.81 -3.37
N GLU A 208 -17.16 17.98 -3.29
CA GLU A 208 -16.73 18.72 -4.48
C GLU A 208 -15.66 18.02 -5.32
N VAL A 209 -14.88 17.12 -4.71
CA VAL A 209 -13.85 16.32 -5.37
C VAL A 209 -14.44 15.02 -5.90
N ILE A 210 -15.39 14.42 -5.17
CA ILE A 210 -16.14 13.24 -5.64
C ILE A 210 -16.97 13.59 -6.89
N GLU A 211 -17.65 14.73 -6.89
CA GLU A 211 -18.48 15.17 -8.02
C GLU A 211 -17.64 15.50 -9.26
N ASP A 212 -16.41 16.01 -9.09
CA ASP A 212 -15.49 16.33 -10.18
C ASP A 212 -14.24 15.41 -10.19
N PRO A 213 -14.27 14.30 -10.96
CA PRO A 213 -13.15 13.35 -11.02
C PRO A 213 -11.88 13.97 -11.60
N ASN A 214 -11.96 15.12 -12.27
CA ASN A 214 -10.76 15.84 -12.70
C ASN A 214 -9.96 16.36 -11.51
N LYS A 215 -10.61 16.81 -10.42
CA LYS A 215 -9.92 17.29 -9.21
C LYS A 215 -9.10 16.17 -8.58
N ALA A 216 -9.73 15.01 -8.33
CA ALA A 216 -9.03 13.84 -7.78
C ALA A 216 -7.91 13.35 -8.72
N ALA A 217 -8.22 13.18 -10.01
CA ALA A 217 -7.26 12.67 -10.98
C ALA A 217 -6.05 13.59 -11.16
N THR A 218 -6.25 14.91 -11.24
CA THR A 218 -5.14 15.86 -11.42
C THR A 218 -4.26 15.97 -10.20
N LEU A 219 -4.83 15.97 -8.98
CA LEU A 219 -4.07 15.91 -7.73
C LEU A 219 -3.21 14.63 -7.65
N ILE A 220 -3.82 13.47 -7.91
CA ILE A 220 -3.12 12.18 -7.91
C ILE A 220 -2.03 12.14 -9.00
N LEU A 221 -2.30 12.70 -10.18
CA LEU A 221 -1.31 12.80 -11.24
C LEU A 221 -0.14 13.71 -10.85
N GLU A 222 -0.35 14.80 -10.11
CA GLU A 222 0.76 15.61 -9.60
C GLU A 222 1.68 14.83 -8.65
N ILE A 223 1.11 14.06 -7.73
CA ILE A 223 1.88 13.17 -6.85
C ILE A 223 2.66 12.13 -7.69
N ASN A 224 2.02 11.56 -8.72
CA ASN A 224 2.71 10.64 -9.64
C ASN A 224 3.84 11.33 -10.44
N LYS A 225 3.70 12.61 -10.81
CA LYS A 225 4.81 13.36 -11.45
C LYS A 225 6.02 13.43 -10.51
N VAL A 226 5.80 13.65 -9.22
CA VAL A 226 6.85 13.70 -8.20
C VAL A 226 7.53 12.32 -8.04
N LEU A 227 6.74 11.26 -7.92
CA LEU A 227 7.26 9.88 -7.85
C LEU A 227 8.11 9.53 -9.06
N MET A 228 7.56 9.75 -10.25
CA MET A 228 8.21 9.38 -11.51
C MET A 228 9.37 10.31 -11.88
N TRP A 229 9.64 11.37 -11.13
CA TRP A 229 10.78 12.24 -11.39
C TRP A 229 12.10 11.48 -11.31
N PHE A 230 12.24 10.57 -10.35
CA PHE A 230 13.43 9.74 -10.16
C PHE A 230 13.31 8.34 -10.79
N PHE A 231 12.10 7.95 -11.17
CA PHE A 231 11.75 6.60 -11.62
C PHE A 231 11.01 6.63 -12.96
N SER A 232 11.37 7.58 -13.83
CA SER A 232 10.64 7.84 -15.07
C SER A 232 10.65 6.63 -16.01
N GLU A 233 11.68 5.77 -15.97
CA GLU A 233 11.81 4.58 -16.82
C GLU A 233 11.17 3.32 -16.24
N ASP A 234 10.62 3.36 -15.03
CA ASP A 234 10.05 2.16 -14.43
C ASP A 234 8.77 1.73 -15.18
N PRO A 235 8.74 0.51 -15.76
CA PRO A 235 7.61 0.08 -16.58
C PRO A 235 6.34 -0.13 -15.76
N HIS A 236 6.47 -0.50 -14.49
CA HIS A 236 5.34 -0.68 -13.58
C HIS A 236 4.71 0.69 -13.30
N LEU A 237 5.51 1.70 -12.90
CA LEU A 237 5.01 3.05 -12.66
C LEU A 237 4.32 3.66 -13.88
N ARG A 238 4.85 3.42 -15.09
CA ARG A 238 4.25 3.88 -16.34
C ARG A 238 2.91 3.21 -16.65
N GLN A 239 2.80 1.91 -16.42
CA GLN A 239 1.60 1.14 -16.73
C GLN A 239 0.37 1.69 -16.00
N TYR A 240 0.54 2.17 -14.78
CA TYR A 240 -0.55 2.69 -13.95
C TYR A 240 -0.94 4.14 -14.23
N LEU A 241 -0.22 4.87 -15.09
CA LEU A 241 -0.67 6.20 -15.52
C LEU A 241 -1.93 6.13 -16.39
N LYS A 242 -2.08 5.07 -17.19
CA LYS A 242 -3.22 4.90 -18.10
C LYS A 242 -4.58 4.96 -17.38
N PRO A 243 -4.84 4.16 -16.32
CA PRO A 243 -6.11 4.25 -15.60
C PRO A 243 -6.33 5.62 -14.97
N LEU A 244 -5.28 6.34 -14.54
CA LEU A 244 -5.38 7.70 -14.01
C LEU A 244 -5.76 8.73 -15.08
N PHE A 245 -5.16 8.67 -16.28
CA PHE A 245 -5.55 9.54 -17.39
C PHE A 245 -6.98 9.28 -17.88
N ASN A 246 -7.46 8.04 -17.75
CA ASN A 246 -8.86 7.71 -18.07
C ASN A 246 -9.86 8.31 -17.08
N CYS A 247 -9.43 8.70 -15.87
CA CYS A 247 -10.26 9.43 -14.91
C CYS A 247 -10.48 10.89 -15.32
N VAL A 248 -9.57 11.45 -16.13
CA VAL A 248 -9.69 12.81 -16.64
C VAL A 248 -10.75 12.86 -17.74
N SER A 249 -11.57 13.92 -17.71
CA SER A 249 -12.61 14.20 -18.69
C SER A 249 -12.04 14.26 -20.09
N ALA A 250 -12.83 13.83 -21.08
CA ALA A 250 -12.34 13.66 -22.45
C ALA A 250 -11.82 14.96 -23.08
N ASP A 251 -12.41 16.10 -22.71
CA ASP A 251 -12.05 17.43 -23.18
C ASP A 251 -10.71 17.95 -22.60
N GLN A 252 -10.30 17.49 -21.41
CA GLN A 252 -9.04 17.92 -20.76
C GLN A 252 -7.92 16.87 -20.88
N ARG A 253 -8.25 15.64 -21.23
CA ARG A 253 -7.32 14.50 -21.17
C ARG A 253 -6.05 14.72 -21.98
N ASP A 254 -6.18 15.19 -23.21
CA ASP A 254 -5.01 15.38 -24.10
C ASP A 254 -4.05 16.44 -23.54
N ASP A 255 -4.58 17.54 -22.99
CA ASP A 255 -3.77 18.59 -22.36
C ASP A 255 -3.05 18.09 -21.11
N VAL A 256 -3.74 17.32 -20.26
CA VAL A 256 -3.16 16.72 -19.05
C VAL A 256 -2.07 15.70 -19.42
N VAL A 257 -2.32 14.81 -20.39
CA VAL A 257 -1.33 13.83 -20.87
C VAL A 257 -0.11 14.53 -21.47
N ASN A 258 -0.32 15.56 -22.29
CA ASN A 258 0.76 16.34 -22.90
C ASN A 258 1.59 17.07 -21.85
N SER A 259 0.93 17.70 -20.87
CA SER A 259 1.58 18.37 -19.73
C SER A 259 2.42 17.39 -18.92
N PHE A 260 1.84 16.24 -18.56
CA PHE A 260 2.54 15.19 -17.81
C PHE A 260 3.75 14.64 -18.58
N SER A 261 3.58 14.36 -19.87
CA SER A 261 4.66 13.83 -20.72
C SER A 261 5.81 14.83 -20.86
N LYS A 262 5.51 16.13 -20.96
CA LYS A 262 6.54 17.19 -20.95
C LYS A 262 7.29 17.22 -19.62
N SER A 263 6.61 17.07 -18.49
CA SER A 263 7.28 17.00 -17.18
C SER A 263 8.22 15.79 -17.09
N LEU A 264 7.80 14.61 -17.54
CA LEU A 264 8.68 13.42 -17.57
C LEU A 264 9.86 13.60 -18.52
N ALA A 265 9.63 14.16 -19.71
CA ALA A 265 10.70 14.47 -20.67
C ALA A 265 11.75 15.41 -20.05
N TYR A 266 11.30 16.39 -19.27
CA TYR A 266 12.18 17.30 -18.56
C TYR A 266 12.93 16.64 -17.41
N ALA A 267 12.31 15.70 -16.68
CA ALA A 267 12.95 14.94 -15.60
C ALA A 267 14.23 14.21 -16.07
N TYR A 268 14.29 13.74 -17.32
CA TYR A 268 15.49 13.09 -17.88
C TYR A 268 16.72 13.98 -17.95
N THR A 269 16.50 15.29 -18.06
CA THR A 269 17.57 16.25 -18.31
C THR A 269 17.78 17.20 -17.13
N SER A 270 17.02 17.03 -16.04
CA SER A 270 16.98 17.96 -14.92
C SER A 270 17.08 17.26 -13.57
N SER A 271 17.90 17.84 -12.69
CA SER A 271 18.14 17.33 -11.34
C SER A 271 17.05 17.77 -10.36
N ARG A 272 17.33 17.73 -9.05
CA ARG A 272 16.46 18.24 -7.97
C ARG A 272 15.90 19.64 -8.26
N SER A 273 16.68 20.53 -8.87
CA SER A 273 16.23 21.89 -9.20
C SER A 273 15.04 21.91 -10.15
N GLY A 274 14.96 20.97 -11.09
CA GLY A 274 13.81 20.82 -11.98
C GLY A 274 12.55 20.42 -11.24
N LEU A 275 12.63 19.47 -10.32
CA LEU A 275 11.50 19.04 -9.50
C LEU A 275 10.99 20.18 -8.60
N MET A 276 11.90 20.98 -8.05
CA MET A 276 11.55 22.16 -7.24
C MET A 276 10.89 23.28 -8.04
N SER A 277 11.14 23.35 -9.35
CA SER A 277 10.51 24.32 -10.26
C SER A 277 9.06 23.99 -10.62
N LEU A 278 8.61 22.76 -10.36
CA LEU A 278 7.23 22.37 -10.62
C LEU A 278 6.28 23.18 -9.73
N LYS A 279 5.29 23.79 -10.39
CA LYS A 279 4.12 24.35 -9.72
C LYS A 279 3.17 23.20 -9.43
N LEU A 280 2.91 22.98 -8.15
CA LEU A 280 2.13 21.87 -7.62
C LEU A 280 1.07 22.42 -6.67
N GLN A 281 -0.03 21.71 -6.51
CA GLN A 281 -1.01 21.99 -5.46
C GLN A 281 -0.37 21.85 -4.06
N PRO A 282 -0.93 22.49 -3.02
CA PRO A 282 -0.37 22.48 -1.66
C PRO A 282 -0.02 21.08 -1.14
N ILE A 283 -0.95 20.11 -1.21
CA ILE A 283 -0.69 18.71 -0.83
C ILE A 283 0.44 18.07 -1.65
N SER A 284 0.42 18.22 -2.97
CA SER A 284 1.49 17.72 -3.86
C SER A 284 2.85 18.36 -3.56
N SER A 285 2.87 19.63 -3.15
CA SER A 285 4.07 20.38 -2.75
C SER A 285 4.66 19.85 -1.45
N ALA A 286 3.81 19.58 -0.45
CA ALA A 286 4.20 18.93 0.80
C ALA A 286 4.70 17.50 0.56
N PHE A 287 4.01 16.74 -0.30
CA PHE A 287 4.47 15.42 -0.72
C PHE A 287 5.87 15.45 -1.34
N ARG A 288 6.13 16.39 -2.25
CA ARG A 288 7.46 16.58 -2.86
C ARG A 288 8.56 16.80 -1.82
N ASP A 289 8.29 17.59 -0.79
CA ASP A 289 9.26 17.88 0.27
C ASP A 289 9.66 16.59 1.03
N LEU A 290 8.67 15.83 1.51
CA LEU A 290 8.91 14.53 2.16
C LEU A 290 9.57 13.50 1.25
N TRP A 291 9.15 13.47 -0.02
CA TRP A 291 9.67 12.53 -1.01
C TRP A 291 11.14 12.76 -1.30
N LEU A 292 11.56 14.03 -1.38
CA LEU A 292 12.96 14.40 -1.55
C LEU A 292 13.79 13.95 -0.34
N GLU A 293 13.32 14.21 0.88
CA GLU A 293 14.01 13.77 2.09
C GLU A 293 14.20 12.24 2.13
N TYR A 294 13.17 11.49 1.72
CA TYR A 294 13.21 10.03 1.64
C TYR A 294 14.20 9.51 0.58
N CYS A 295 14.07 9.99 -0.66
CA CYS A 295 14.90 9.53 -1.78
C CYS A 295 16.37 9.92 -1.64
N GLU A 296 16.68 11.04 -0.98
CA GLU A 296 18.06 11.46 -0.73
C GLU A 296 18.73 10.67 0.38
N SER A 297 17.94 10.08 1.30
CA SER A 297 18.45 9.32 2.43
C SER A 297 18.70 7.85 2.11
N LEU A 298 18.03 7.32 1.08
CA LEU A 298 17.95 5.88 0.81
C LEU A 298 18.45 5.50 -0.59
N PRO A 299 18.89 4.24 -0.77
CA PRO A 299 19.24 3.72 -2.09
C PRO A 299 18.07 3.73 -3.06
N HIS A 300 18.41 3.70 -4.36
CA HIS A 300 17.45 3.73 -5.47
C HIS A 300 16.33 2.69 -5.33
N GLU A 301 16.64 1.46 -4.93
CA GLU A 301 15.65 0.38 -4.83
C GLU A 301 14.62 0.64 -3.72
N CYS A 302 15.03 1.18 -2.58
CA CYS A 302 14.12 1.54 -1.49
C CYS A 302 13.16 2.66 -1.92
N GLY A 303 13.69 3.66 -2.64
CA GLY A 303 12.88 4.70 -3.26
C GLY A 303 11.91 4.15 -4.31
N LEU A 304 12.37 3.27 -5.20
CA LEU A 304 11.55 2.68 -6.25
C LEU A 304 10.38 1.87 -5.65
N ARG A 305 10.67 1.08 -4.61
CA ARG A 305 9.65 0.33 -3.90
C ARG A 305 8.61 1.22 -3.26
N MET A 306 9.03 2.25 -2.53
CA MET A 306 8.13 3.22 -1.91
C MET A 306 7.26 3.89 -2.98
N ALA A 307 7.83 4.26 -4.13
CA ALA A 307 7.09 4.84 -5.25
C ALA A 307 5.98 3.90 -5.76
N ARG A 308 6.29 2.61 -5.93
CA ARG A 308 5.31 1.61 -6.37
C ARG A 308 4.18 1.43 -5.35
N TYR A 309 4.49 1.40 -4.05
CA TYR A 309 3.46 1.28 -3.01
C TYR A 309 2.59 2.53 -2.89
N ILE A 310 3.17 3.74 -2.96
CA ILE A 310 2.40 4.98 -2.98
C ILE A 310 1.49 5.02 -4.22
N GLN A 311 2.00 4.65 -5.40
CA GLN A 311 1.18 4.61 -6.60
C GLN A 311 0.02 3.61 -6.48
N ASN A 312 0.27 2.42 -5.91
CA ASN A 312 -0.78 1.46 -5.63
C ASN A 312 -1.85 2.02 -4.68
N TYR A 313 -1.44 2.77 -3.65
CA TYR A 313 -2.36 3.47 -2.76
C TYR A 313 -3.24 4.48 -3.50
N LEU A 314 -2.63 5.35 -4.31
CA LEU A 314 -3.37 6.37 -5.06
C LEU A 314 -4.36 5.76 -6.07
N LEU A 315 -4.08 4.56 -6.60
CA LEU A 315 -5.03 3.81 -7.43
C LEU A 315 -6.22 3.26 -6.61
N GLY A 316 -5.98 2.89 -5.35
CA GLY A 316 -7.04 2.56 -4.40
C GLY A 316 -7.96 3.76 -4.16
N CYS A 317 -7.39 4.91 -3.79
CA CYS A 317 -8.16 6.13 -3.52
C CYS A 317 -9.04 6.54 -4.72
N ILE A 318 -8.47 6.58 -5.94
CA ILE A 318 -9.26 6.97 -7.12
C ILE A 318 -10.34 5.94 -7.47
N SER A 319 -10.15 4.66 -7.11
CA SER A 319 -11.17 3.64 -7.29
C SER A 319 -12.34 3.86 -6.32
N GLU A 320 -12.07 4.20 -5.06
CA GLU A 320 -13.11 4.56 -4.09
C GLU A 320 -13.83 5.87 -4.46
N THR A 321 -13.10 6.91 -4.88
CA THR A 321 -13.73 8.15 -5.37
C THR A 321 -14.69 7.87 -6.53
N LYS A 322 -14.31 7.00 -7.47
CA LYS A 322 -15.20 6.57 -8.57
C LYS A 322 -16.42 5.83 -8.07
N ASN A 323 -16.23 4.89 -7.14
CA ASN A 323 -17.32 4.14 -6.54
C ASN A 323 -18.32 5.07 -5.87
N ARG A 324 -17.84 6.02 -5.03
CA ARG A 324 -18.67 7.05 -4.39
C ARG A 324 -19.45 7.85 -5.43
N LYS A 325 -18.79 8.33 -6.49
CA LYS A 325 -19.45 9.07 -7.59
C LYS A 325 -20.53 8.25 -8.31
N SER A 326 -20.28 6.98 -8.59
CA SER A 326 -21.26 6.11 -9.26
C SER A 326 -22.23 5.42 -8.30
N GLN A 327 -22.18 5.76 -7.01
CA GLN A 327 -22.92 5.07 -5.93
C GLN A 327 -22.71 3.54 -5.95
N ALA A 328 -21.57 3.10 -6.47
CA ALA A 328 -21.17 1.71 -6.46
C ALA A 328 -20.44 1.41 -5.15
N PHE A 329 -20.47 0.15 -4.73
CA PHE A 329 -19.77 -0.30 -3.55
C PHE A 329 -19.49 -1.81 -3.67
N PRO A 330 -18.44 -2.31 -3.00
CA PRO A 330 -18.17 -3.73 -2.94
C PRO A 330 -19.27 -4.45 -2.15
N THR A 331 -19.90 -5.43 -2.78
CA THR A 331 -21.00 -6.22 -2.17
C THR A 331 -20.51 -7.55 -1.58
N THR A 332 -19.23 -7.87 -1.76
CA THR A 332 -18.59 -9.07 -1.24
C THR A 332 -17.21 -8.77 -0.66
N LEU A 333 -16.77 -9.58 0.29
CA LEU A 333 -15.43 -9.61 0.85
C LEU A 333 -14.36 -9.79 -0.23
N ALA A 334 -14.66 -10.59 -1.26
CA ALA A 334 -13.75 -10.84 -2.37
C ALA A 334 -13.46 -9.57 -3.19
N ASP A 335 -14.44 -8.68 -3.32
CA ASP A 335 -14.29 -7.38 -3.98
C ASP A 335 -13.70 -6.33 -3.02
N TYR A 336 -14.11 -6.35 -1.75
CA TYR A 336 -13.72 -5.38 -0.74
C TYR A 336 -12.25 -5.47 -0.36
N ILE A 337 -11.76 -6.67 0.00
CA ILE A 337 -10.43 -6.85 0.58
C ILE A 337 -9.31 -6.33 -0.35
N PRO A 338 -9.28 -6.65 -1.67
CA PRO A 338 -8.26 -6.11 -2.56
C PRO A 338 -8.32 -4.59 -2.69
N LEU A 339 -9.52 -4.01 -2.79
CA LEU A 339 -9.71 -2.56 -2.88
C LEU A 339 -9.22 -1.89 -1.60
N ARG A 340 -9.66 -2.37 -0.43
CA ARG A 340 -9.33 -1.81 0.87
C ARG A 340 -7.83 -1.90 1.16
N ARG A 341 -7.17 -2.99 0.76
CA ARG A 341 -5.71 -3.12 0.87
C ARG A 341 -4.97 -2.07 0.03
N GLN A 342 -5.52 -1.68 -1.12
CA GLN A 342 -4.97 -0.57 -1.90
C GLN A 342 -5.28 0.77 -1.23
N SER A 343 -6.54 1.03 -0.84
CA SER A 343 -6.96 2.34 -0.35
C SER A 343 -6.49 2.69 1.07
N VAL A 344 -6.11 1.72 1.91
CA VAL A 344 -5.63 2.00 3.28
C VAL A 344 -4.25 2.71 3.31
N GLY A 345 -3.42 2.54 2.28
CA GLY A 345 -2.11 3.19 2.22
C GLY A 345 -1.10 2.70 3.27
N MET A 346 -1.22 1.44 3.70
CA MET A 346 -0.39 0.89 4.78
C MET A 346 1.03 0.53 4.31
N GLU A 347 1.21 -0.03 3.10
CA GLU A 347 2.54 -0.47 2.67
C GLU A 347 3.61 0.63 2.68
N PRO A 348 3.33 1.88 2.25
CA PRO A 348 4.27 2.99 2.40
C PRO A 348 4.71 3.25 3.85
N LEU A 349 3.76 3.15 4.80
CA LEU A 349 4.01 3.30 6.23
C LEU A 349 4.77 2.11 6.84
N ILE A 350 4.85 0.97 6.15
CA ILE A 350 5.72 -0.14 6.57
C ILE A 350 7.12 0.04 6.00
N VAL A 351 7.25 0.35 4.71
CA VAL A 351 8.57 0.42 4.07
C VAL A 351 9.40 1.63 4.48
N VAL A 352 8.79 2.63 5.14
CA VAL A 352 9.53 3.68 5.87
C VAL A 352 10.57 3.10 6.83
N THR A 353 10.39 1.85 7.27
CA THR A 353 11.37 1.09 8.07
C THR A 353 12.76 1.06 7.43
N ASP A 354 12.90 1.25 6.11
CA ASP A 354 14.21 1.42 5.48
C ASP A 354 15.00 2.60 6.06
N LEU A 355 14.34 3.70 6.41
CA LEU A 355 14.99 4.84 7.08
C LEU A 355 15.60 4.40 8.42
N PHE A 356 14.89 3.54 9.16
CA PHE A 356 15.32 3.06 10.47
C PHE A 356 16.48 2.07 10.34
N VAL A 357 16.42 1.17 9.36
CA VAL A 357 17.50 0.25 9.00
C VAL A 357 18.75 1.03 8.62
N LYS A 358 18.60 2.08 7.80
CA LYS A 358 19.68 2.97 7.38
C LYS A 358 20.28 3.75 8.54
N ALA A 359 19.46 4.35 9.40
CA ALA A 359 19.89 5.12 10.56
C ALA A 359 20.72 4.28 11.55
N ARG A 360 20.38 2.99 11.68
CA ARG A 360 21.13 2.02 12.50
C ARG A 360 22.34 1.39 11.78
N GLN A 361 22.61 1.80 10.55
CA GLN A 361 23.73 1.32 9.73
C GLN A 361 23.69 -0.21 9.51
N TRP A 362 22.50 -0.78 9.46
CA TRP A 362 22.33 -2.19 9.16
C TRP A 362 22.30 -2.44 7.65
N PRO A 363 22.81 -3.59 7.19
CA PRO A 363 22.65 -4.00 5.80
C PRO A 363 21.17 -4.11 5.43
N GLU A 364 20.85 -3.68 4.21
CA GLU A 364 19.50 -3.76 3.63
C GLU A 364 19.02 -5.21 3.47
N ILE A 365 17.70 -5.37 3.41
CA ILE A 365 17.08 -6.64 3.06
C ILE A 365 17.29 -6.88 1.56
N PRO A 366 17.90 -8.01 1.14
CA PRO A 366 18.05 -8.30 -0.29
C PRO A 366 16.71 -8.38 -1.02
N ASN A 367 16.66 -7.92 -2.27
CA ASN A 367 15.42 -7.86 -3.06
C ASN A 367 14.70 -9.22 -3.17
N TYR A 368 15.42 -10.33 -3.28
CA TYR A 368 14.80 -11.66 -3.36
C TYR A 368 14.10 -12.08 -2.05
N VAL A 369 14.53 -11.54 -0.90
CA VAL A 369 13.85 -11.74 0.39
C VAL A 369 12.68 -10.77 0.50
N PHE A 370 12.91 -9.49 0.15
CA PHE A 370 11.88 -8.46 0.30
C PHE A 370 10.67 -8.69 -0.64
N TYR A 371 10.92 -9.05 -1.90
CA TYR A 371 9.85 -9.42 -2.83
C TYR A 371 9.47 -10.90 -2.74
N GLY A 372 10.08 -11.63 -1.79
CA GLY A 372 9.77 -13.01 -1.49
C GLY A 372 8.38 -13.18 -0.87
N PRO A 373 7.83 -14.40 -0.90
CA PRO A 373 6.45 -14.68 -0.50
C PRO A 373 6.16 -14.32 0.95
N HIS A 374 7.12 -14.51 1.86
CA HIS A 374 6.93 -14.26 3.29
C HIS A 374 6.94 -12.78 3.64
N MET A 375 7.82 -11.95 3.04
CA MET A 375 7.74 -10.49 3.22
C MET A 375 6.44 -9.95 2.64
N GLN A 376 6.05 -10.38 1.43
CA GLN A 376 4.78 -9.94 0.85
C GLN A 376 3.56 -10.45 1.65
N ARG A 377 3.65 -11.59 2.35
CA ARG A 377 2.60 -12.03 3.29
C ARG A 377 2.57 -11.17 4.55
N LEU A 378 3.73 -10.83 5.12
CA LEU A 378 3.86 -9.94 6.27
C LEU A 378 3.21 -8.58 5.99
N LEU A 379 3.59 -7.93 4.87
CA LEU A 379 3.05 -6.63 4.46
C LEU A 379 1.53 -6.68 4.29
N ARG A 380 1.01 -7.66 3.52
CA ARG A 380 -0.43 -7.79 3.28
C ARG A 380 -1.21 -8.10 4.56
N ALA A 381 -0.64 -8.90 5.46
CA ALA A 381 -1.28 -9.22 6.74
C ALA A 381 -1.40 -7.98 7.61
N LEU A 382 -0.35 -7.16 7.68
CA LEU A 382 -0.43 -5.91 8.41
C LEU A 382 -1.43 -4.93 7.77
N SER A 383 -1.39 -4.76 6.45
CA SER A 383 -2.36 -3.90 5.73
C SER A 383 -3.80 -4.30 6.03
N ASP A 384 -4.09 -5.60 6.05
CA ASP A 384 -5.42 -6.11 6.38
C ASP A 384 -5.78 -5.82 7.85
N VAL A 385 -4.88 -6.10 8.80
CA VAL A 385 -5.13 -5.85 10.24
C VAL A 385 -5.41 -4.37 10.52
N THR A 386 -4.59 -3.47 10.00
CA THR A 386 -4.74 -2.02 10.28
C THR A 386 -5.97 -1.43 9.59
N ALA A 387 -6.26 -1.84 8.35
CA ALA A 387 -7.45 -1.42 7.63
C ALA A 387 -8.72 -1.88 8.36
N TRP A 388 -8.78 -3.14 8.77
CA TRP A 388 -9.99 -3.71 9.36
C TRP A 388 -10.20 -3.24 10.80
N HIS A 389 -9.14 -3.01 11.58
CA HIS A 389 -9.27 -2.28 12.84
C HIS A 389 -9.90 -0.91 12.59
N ASN A 390 -9.38 -0.15 11.62
CA ASN A 390 -9.95 1.14 11.28
C ASN A 390 -11.43 1.03 10.95
N ASP A 391 -11.82 0.07 10.10
CA ASP A 391 -13.21 -0.14 9.68
C ASP A 391 -14.14 -0.40 10.89
N VAL A 392 -13.72 -1.20 11.86
CA VAL A 392 -14.53 -1.45 13.07
C VAL A 392 -14.73 -0.16 13.87
N TYR A 393 -13.66 0.60 14.13
CA TYR A 393 -13.74 1.84 14.91
C TYR A 393 -14.43 2.99 14.16
N SER A 394 -14.30 3.02 12.84
CA SER A 394 -14.85 4.07 11.98
C SER A 394 -16.27 3.80 11.55
N PHE A 395 -16.79 2.58 11.71
CA PHE A 395 -18.11 2.16 11.26
C PHE A 395 -19.23 3.15 11.63
N PRO A 396 -19.37 3.62 12.89
CA PRO A 396 -20.40 4.60 13.24
C PRO A 396 -20.27 5.92 12.48
N LYS A 397 -19.05 6.43 12.33
CA LYS A 397 -18.81 7.73 11.67
C LYS A 397 -18.95 7.63 10.14
N GLU A 398 -18.52 6.52 9.54
CA GLU A 398 -18.44 6.36 8.09
C GLU A 398 -19.74 5.78 7.53
N VAL A 399 -20.23 4.68 8.09
CA VAL A 399 -21.42 4.01 7.60
C VAL A 399 -22.67 4.69 8.15
N LEU A 400 -22.83 4.76 9.47
CA LEU A 400 -24.09 5.23 10.07
C LEU A 400 -24.31 6.74 9.89
N LYS A 401 -23.25 7.56 9.98
CA LYS A 401 -23.38 9.02 9.82
C LYS A 401 -23.20 9.52 8.39
N ARG A 402 -22.15 9.07 7.68
CA ARG A 402 -21.85 9.56 6.31
C ARG A 402 -22.53 8.75 5.23
N GLY A 403 -22.94 7.52 5.52
CA GLY A 403 -23.52 6.62 4.52
C GLY A 403 -22.49 6.05 3.54
N ASP A 404 -21.20 6.02 3.90
CA ASP A 404 -20.15 5.42 3.06
C ASP A 404 -20.12 3.90 3.25
N PRO A 405 -20.42 3.08 2.22
CA PRO A 405 -20.42 1.63 2.33
C PRO A 405 -19.04 0.96 2.25
N HIS A 406 -17.95 1.70 2.08
CA HIS A 406 -16.59 1.14 1.95
C HIS A 406 -16.00 0.68 3.29
N ASN A 407 -16.72 -0.16 4.03
CA ASN A 407 -16.34 -0.60 5.38
C ASN A 407 -16.54 -2.12 5.55
N LEU A 408 -15.55 -2.81 6.12
CA LEU A 408 -15.58 -4.26 6.29
C LEU A 408 -16.84 -4.77 7.02
N VAL A 409 -17.23 -4.10 8.11
CA VAL A 409 -18.39 -4.51 8.92
C VAL A 409 -19.66 -4.46 8.09
N PHE A 410 -19.83 -3.40 7.30
CA PHE A 410 -20.96 -3.27 6.39
C PHE A 410 -20.95 -4.38 5.33
N VAL A 411 -19.80 -4.63 4.68
CA VAL A 411 -19.68 -5.68 3.65
C VAL A 411 -19.99 -7.07 4.23
N ILE A 412 -19.48 -7.40 5.43
CA ILE A 412 -19.79 -8.68 6.08
C ILE A 412 -21.28 -8.79 6.38
N SER A 413 -21.89 -7.75 6.95
CA SER A 413 -23.33 -7.74 7.25
C SER A 413 -24.17 -7.97 5.99
N GLN A 414 -23.83 -7.31 4.88
CA GLN A 414 -24.54 -7.49 3.61
C GLN A 414 -24.32 -8.86 2.99
N GLU A 415 -23.10 -9.40 2.98
CA GLU A 415 -22.80 -10.70 2.38
C GLU A 415 -23.37 -11.86 3.20
N HIS A 416 -23.35 -11.76 4.52
CA HIS A 416 -23.80 -12.83 5.43
C HIS A 416 -25.25 -12.68 5.90
N GLY A 417 -25.87 -11.51 5.70
CA GLY A 417 -27.23 -11.21 6.18
C GLY A 417 -27.33 -11.19 7.70
N CYS A 418 -26.28 -10.73 8.40
CA CYS A 418 -26.19 -10.69 9.85
C CYS A 418 -26.23 -9.25 10.39
N SER A 419 -26.42 -9.10 11.70
CA SER A 419 -26.31 -7.81 12.37
C SER A 419 -24.92 -7.19 12.23
N TYR A 420 -24.80 -5.88 12.42
CA TYR A 420 -23.52 -5.16 12.45
C TYR A 420 -22.64 -5.62 13.61
N MET A 421 -23.24 -5.99 14.75
CA MET A 421 -22.48 -6.55 15.87
C MET A 421 -21.89 -7.92 15.55
N GLU A 422 -22.68 -8.82 14.95
CA GLU A 422 -22.16 -10.12 14.48
C GLU A 422 -21.09 -9.93 13.40
N ALA A 423 -21.27 -8.95 12.51
CA ALA A 423 -20.30 -8.61 11.49
C ALA A 423 -18.98 -8.06 12.06
N ALA A 424 -19.04 -7.23 13.09
CA ALA A 424 -17.85 -6.71 13.78
C ALA A 424 -17.11 -7.81 14.55
N ILE A 425 -17.82 -8.72 15.20
CA ILE A 425 -17.21 -9.90 15.84
C ILE A 425 -16.49 -10.75 14.79
N HIS A 426 -17.12 -10.99 13.64
CA HIS A 426 -16.48 -11.72 12.54
C HIS A 426 -15.26 -10.96 11.98
N ALA A 427 -15.33 -9.63 11.86
CA ALA A 427 -14.17 -8.81 11.49
C ALA A 427 -13.01 -9.00 12.49
N MET A 428 -13.27 -9.07 13.80
CA MET A 428 -12.24 -9.34 14.82
C MET A 428 -11.61 -10.73 14.68
N GLU A 429 -12.40 -11.76 14.35
CA GLU A 429 -11.87 -13.10 14.06
C GLU A 429 -10.95 -13.07 12.82
N MET A 430 -11.35 -12.34 11.77
CA MET A 430 -10.53 -12.15 10.57
C MET A 430 -9.22 -11.42 10.90
N ILE A 431 -9.26 -10.37 11.73
CA ILE A 431 -8.07 -9.64 12.20
C ILE A 431 -7.12 -10.57 12.94
N ASN A 432 -7.63 -11.35 13.91
CA ASN A 432 -6.82 -12.32 14.67
C ASN A 432 -6.14 -13.34 13.76
N ASN A 433 -6.85 -13.84 12.74
CA ASN A 433 -6.28 -14.74 11.74
C ASN A 433 -5.14 -14.09 10.94
N ARG A 434 -5.27 -12.80 10.59
CA ARG A 434 -4.20 -12.08 9.89
C ARG A 434 -3.00 -11.78 10.77
N ILE A 435 -3.19 -11.59 12.07
CA ILE A 435 -2.09 -11.52 13.02
C ILE A 435 -1.32 -12.84 13.07
N ASN A 436 -2.00 -13.99 13.08
CA ASN A 436 -1.35 -15.29 12.98
C ASN A 436 -0.57 -15.47 11.66
N ASP A 437 -1.10 -14.96 10.55
CA ASP A 437 -0.40 -14.95 9.26
C ASP A 437 0.86 -14.06 9.29
N LEU A 438 0.80 -12.91 9.96
CA LEU A 438 1.92 -12.00 10.18
C LEU A 438 3.03 -12.71 10.96
N GLU A 439 2.70 -13.32 12.10
CA GLU A 439 3.68 -14.03 12.94
C GLU A 439 4.30 -15.23 12.22
N THR A 440 3.48 -15.99 11.49
CA THR A 440 3.97 -17.10 10.67
C THR A 440 4.94 -16.60 9.61
N ALA A 441 4.61 -15.52 8.90
CA ALA A 441 5.47 -14.93 7.89
C ALA A 441 6.78 -14.41 8.48
N ALA A 442 6.74 -13.77 9.65
CA ALA A 442 7.92 -13.30 10.36
C ALA A 442 8.87 -14.45 10.74
N ALA A 443 8.32 -15.57 11.22
CA ALA A 443 9.12 -16.75 11.57
C ALA A 443 9.88 -17.33 10.36
N TYR A 444 9.22 -17.42 9.19
CA TYR A 444 9.89 -17.87 7.97
C TYR A 444 10.95 -16.87 7.49
N LEU A 445 10.65 -15.57 7.51
CA LEU A 445 11.60 -14.53 7.12
C LEU A 445 12.90 -14.59 7.93
N GLN A 446 12.82 -14.87 9.22
CA GLN A 446 13.99 -14.99 10.09
C GLN A 446 14.93 -16.12 9.67
N VAL A 447 14.38 -17.19 9.08
CA VAL A 447 15.13 -18.35 8.58
C VAL A 447 15.67 -18.11 7.17
N GLU A 448 14.89 -17.46 6.30
CA GLU A 448 15.23 -17.23 4.89
C GLU A 448 16.26 -16.10 4.70
N ALA A 449 16.23 -15.09 5.57
CA ALA A 449 17.09 -13.93 5.43
C ALA A 449 18.56 -14.27 5.71
N PRO A 450 19.50 -13.76 4.90
CA PRO A 450 20.92 -13.83 5.23
C PRO A 450 21.21 -13.26 6.60
N TYR A 451 22.21 -13.83 7.28
CA TYR A 451 22.66 -13.37 8.60
C TYR A 451 22.89 -11.85 8.65
N SER A 452 23.46 -11.28 7.58
CA SER A 452 23.75 -9.84 7.48
C SER A 452 22.51 -8.94 7.52
N SER A 453 21.34 -9.44 7.10
CA SER A 453 20.09 -8.66 7.05
C SER A 453 19.08 -9.06 8.14
N GLN A 454 19.46 -9.93 9.10
CA GLN A 454 18.56 -10.37 10.16
C GLN A 454 18.06 -9.21 11.02
N ASN A 455 18.91 -8.23 11.34
CA ASN A 455 18.48 -7.05 12.10
C ASN A 455 17.45 -6.22 11.33
N ALA A 456 17.62 -6.08 10.01
CA ALA A 456 16.65 -5.36 9.18
C ALA A 456 15.31 -6.10 9.12
N VAL A 457 15.31 -7.42 8.96
CA VAL A 457 14.09 -8.24 8.99
C VAL A 457 13.40 -8.20 10.37
N ALA A 458 14.18 -8.24 11.45
CA ALA A 458 13.67 -8.09 12.80
C ALA A 458 13.02 -6.71 13.01
N GLU A 459 13.61 -5.64 12.46
CA GLU A 459 13.05 -4.29 12.52
C GLU A 459 11.73 -4.17 11.77
N TYR A 460 11.65 -4.73 10.55
CA TYR A 460 10.39 -4.79 9.80
C TYR A 460 9.30 -5.52 10.57
N THR A 461 9.63 -6.67 11.17
CA THR A 461 8.71 -7.45 12.00
C THR A 461 8.27 -6.64 13.23
N ARG A 462 9.21 -5.98 13.90
CA ARG A 462 8.95 -5.14 15.08
C ARG A 462 8.01 -3.99 14.76
N VAL A 463 8.27 -3.25 13.68
CA VAL A 463 7.41 -2.16 13.20
C VAL A 463 6.01 -2.67 12.85
N CYS A 464 5.88 -3.84 12.21
CA CYS A 464 4.58 -4.44 11.93
C CYS A 464 3.80 -4.72 13.22
N ARG A 465 4.44 -5.32 14.24
CA ARG A 465 3.80 -5.57 15.54
C ARG A 465 3.41 -4.28 16.26
N GLN A 466 4.25 -3.26 16.19
CA GLN A 466 3.95 -1.94 16.74
C GLN A 466 2.78 -1.25 16.03
N TRP A 467 2.61 -1.46 14.73
CA TRP A 467 1.43 -0.97 14.01
C TRP A 467 0.15 -1.63 14.49
N VAL A 468 0.15 -2.93 14.79
CA VAL A 468 -1.03 -3.62 15.36
C VAL A 468 -1.44 -2.98 16.68
N THR A 469 -0.50 -2.84 17.63
CA THR A 469 -0.80 -2.30 18.95
C THR A 469 -1.04 -0.80 18.93
N GLY A 470 -0.16 -0.04 18.29
CA GLY A 470 -0.18 1.41 18.29
C GLY A 470 -1.40 1.99 17.57
N SER A 471 -1.82 1.37 16.45
CA SER A 471 -3.07 1.79 15.79
C SER A 471 -4.28 1.55 16.69
N HIS A 472 -4.41 0.38 17.32
CA HIS A 472 -5.52 0.08 18.23
C HIS A 472 -5.58 1.08 19.40
N GLN A 473 -4.45 1.34 20.07
CA GLN A 473 -4.40 2.33 21.16
C GLN A 473 -4.80 3.74 20.72
N TRP A 474 -4.40 4.14 19.51
CA TRP A 474 -4.77 5.44 18.97
C TRP A 474 -6.26 5.51 18.62
N HIS A 475 -6.85 4.46 18.03
CA HIS A 475 -8.28 4.41 17.74
C HIS A 475 -9.14 4.55 18.99
N GLN A 476 -8.74 3.95 20.12
CA GLN A 476 -9.45 4.05 21.40
C GLN A 476 -9.41 5.45 22.03
N LYS A 477 -8.47 6.30 21.63
CA LYS A 477 -8.21 7.59 22.29
C LYS A 477 -8.45 8.80 21.39
N SER A 478 -8.38 8.64 20.08
CA SER A 478 -8.47 9.76 19.15
C SER A 478 -9.88 10.30 19.06
N ASN A 479 -10.00 11.63 19.09
CA ASN A 479 -11.25 12.35 18.84
C ASN A 479 -11.85 12.05 17.45
N ARG A 480 -11.06 11.47 16.54
CA ARG A 480 -11.53 10.99 15.23
C ARG A 480 -12.60 9.88 15.34
N TYR A 481 -12.66 9.16 16.46
CA TYR A 481 -13.61 8.04 16.68
C TYR A 481 -14.45 8.17 17.96
N ASN A 482 -13.97 8.93 18.97
CA ASN A 482 -14.52 8.96 20.32
C ASN A 482 -15.97 9.47 20.47
N GLU A 483 -16.51 10.22 19.51
CA GLU A 483 -17.87 10.76 19.64
C GLU A 483 -18.97 9.70 19.44
N ASP A 484 -18.62 8.50 18.94
CA ASP A 484 -19.58 7.64 18.23
C ASP A 484 -19.67 6.17 18.65
N HIS A 485 -19.01 5.74 19.72
CA HIS A 485 -19.09 4.33 20.14
C HIS A 485 -18.81 4.11 21.63
N ARG A 486 -19.36 3.02 22.16
CA ARG A 486 -18.85 2.38 23.40
C ARG A 486 -18.03 1.16 23.00
N ILE A 487 -17.04 0.82 23.83
CA ILE A 487 -16.28 -0.43 23.70
C ILE A 487 -16.92 -1.43 24.65
N ILE A 488 -17.32 -2.60 24.16
CA ILE A 488 -18.02 -3.63 24.94
C ILE A 488 -17.37 -5.00 24.89
#